data_AF-I4B538-F1
#
_entry.id   AF-I4B538-F1
#
_cell.length_a   1.000
_cell.length_b   1.000
_cell.length_c   1.000
_cell.angle_alpha   90.00
_cell.angle_beta   90.00
_cell.angle_gamma   90.00
#
_symmetry.space_group_name_H-M   'P 1'
#
loop_
_entity.id
_entity.type
_entity.pdbx_description
1 polymer ?
#
loop_
_entity_poly.entity_id
_entity_poly.type
_entity_poly.pdbx_seq_one_letter_code
_entity_poly.pdbx_strand_id
1 'polypeptide(L)'
;MKKIKKNIISTLAVAGIILGGFGCFPSNSTDQPGQGQTNNGGGNTPQEFTFTIAPAEGTTQIALHTKLRITFDQAMDVTTLTTHSSTVCSGSVQLSRDNFVTCVSMQSVAPQMSQGNTVAEFAPIEGMAGAFNHKVRLTTEIRSISGSSLRETYTQTNGFTPDNIAQCIASCDADLEACGGGAGPETELGAYCLELRNQCTTACN
;
A
#
# COMPACT_ATOMS: atom_id res chain seq x y z
N MET A 1 27.81 29.63 -25.87
CA MET A 1 27.05 30.90 -25.71
C MET A 1 26.11 31.06 -26.88
N LYS A 2 24.82 31.13 -26.56
CA LYS A 2 23.65 31.15 -27.44
C LYS A 2 23.57 32.51 -28.15
N LYS A 3 23.56 32.58 -29.48
CA LYS A 3 23.14 33.78 -30.21
C LYS A 3 22.04 33.44 -31.22
N ILE A 4 20.84 33.79 -30.79
CA ILE A 4 19.58 33.80 -31.52
C ILE A 4 19.69 34.84 -32.64
N LYS A 5 19.35 34.46 -33.89
CA LYS A 5 19.03 35.41 -34.95
C LYS A 5 17.51 35.39 -35.15
N LYS A 6 16.82 36.44 -34.69
CA LYS A 6 15.42 36.74 -35.00
C LYS A 6 15.37 37.38 -36.38
N ASN A 7 14.69 36.75 -37.33
CA ASN A 7 14.32 37.38 -38.60
C ASN A 7 12.97 38.08 -38.43
N ILE A 8 13.02 39.40 -38.59
CA ILE A 8 11.89 40.33 -38.60
C ILE A 8 11.41 40.40 -40.05
N ILE A 9 10.17 40.01 -40.33
CA ILE A 9 9.50 40.33 -41.59
C ILE A 9 8.37 41.30 -41.24
N SER A 10 8.68 42.58 -41.42
CA SER A 10 7.73 43.66 -41.65
C SER A 10 7.04 43.41 -42.99
N THR A 11 5.71 43.53 -43.08
CA THR A 11 5.01 44.11 -44.26
C THR A 11 3.51 44.24 -43.97
N LEU A 12 3.08 45.52 -44.00
CA LEU A 12 1.81 46.13 -44.40
C LEU A 12 0.45 45.57 -43.92
N ALA A 13 -0.26 46.46 -43.22
CA ALA A 13 -1.71 46.45 -43.06
C ALA A 13 -2.43 46.72 -44.38
N VAL A 14 -3.50 45.96 -44.66
CA VAL A 14 -4.60 46.39 -45.53
C VAL A 14 -5.88 46.25 -44.73
N ALA A 15 -6.52 47.39 -44.48
CA ALA A 15 -7.83 47.49 -43.86
C ALA A 15 -8.90 47.07 -44.87
N GLY A 16 -9.80 46.17 -44.44
CA GLY A 16 -10.96 45.74 -45.20
C GLY A 16 -12.04 45.28 -44.23
N ILE A 17 -12.71 46.23 -43.59
CA ILE A 17 -13.92 46.00 -42.80
C ILE A 17 -15.06 45.79 -43.81
N ILE A 18 -15.58 44.57 -43.93
CA ILE A 18 -16.88 44.32 -44.54
C ILE A 18 -17.83 43.92 -43.40
N LEU A 19 -18.64 44.91 -43.00
CA LEU A 19 -19.80 44.74 -42.14
C LEU A 19 -20.99 44.32 -42.99
N GLY A 20 -21.66 43.24 -42.56
CA GLY A 20 -23.11 43.11 -42.69
C GLY A 20 -23.62 42.20 -43.81
N GLY A 21 -24.32 41.15 -43.37
CA GLY A 21 -25.71 41.00 -43.80
C GLY A 21 -26.05 39.79 -44.65
N PHE A 22 -26.85 38.91 -44.04
CA PHE A 22 -27.97 38.17 -44.64
C PHE A 22 -27.72 37.24 -45.84
N GLY A 23 -27.95 35.95 -45.62
CA GLY A 23 -28.31 35.02 -46.69
C GLY A 23 -28.21 33.56 -46.31
N CYS A 24 -29.34 32.96 -45.90
CA CYS A 24 -29.51 31.51 -45.88
C CYS A 24 -29.35 30.93 -47.30
N PHE A 25 -28.57 29.86 -47.44
CA PHE A 25 -28.68 28.92 -48.56
C PHE A 25 -28.81 27.48 -48.02
N PRO A 26 -29.76 26.67 -48.52
CA PRO A 26 -29.93 25.29 -48.12
C PRO A 26 -29.12 24.31 -48.99
N SER A 27 -28.82 23.16 -48.39
CA SER A 27 -28.59 21.81 -48.96
C SER A 27 -28.14 21.66 -50.42
N ASN A 28 -27.00 20.99 -50.63
CA ASN A 28 -27.02 19.72 -51.35
C ASN A 28 -25.79 18.83 -51.04
N SER A 29 -26.07 17.54 -50.90
CA SER A 29 -25.16 16.40 -50.77
C SER A 29 -24.37 16.18 -52.07
N THR A 30 -23.09 15.79 -51.97
CA THR A 30 -22.50 14.57 -52.57
C THR A 30 -21.00 14.48 -52.24
N ASP A 31 -20.63 13.36 -51.62
CA ASP A 31 -19.35 12.62 -51.66
C ASP A 31 -18.01 13.38 -51.86
N GLN A 32 -17.17 13.34 -50.81
CA GLN A 32 -15.73 13.21 -50.94
C GLN A 32 -15.24 11.91 -50.27
N PRO A 33 -14.49 11.04 -50.97
CA PRO A 33 -13.89 9.86 -50.36
C PRO A 33 -12.53 10.21 -49.72
N GLY A 34 -12.40 9.87 -48.43
CA GLY A 34 -11.12 9.55 -47.80
C GLY A 34 -10.35 10.69 -47.15
N GLN A 35 -10.64 10.96 -45.86
CA GLN A 35 -9.62 11.25 -44.85
C GLN A 35 -10.05 10.61 -43.52
N GLY A 36 -9.16 9.77 -42.95
CA GLY A 36 -9.43 8.95 -41.79
C GLY A 36 -9.77 9.76 -40.54
N GLN A 37 -10.88 9.40 -39.89
CA GLN A 37 -11.13 9.78 -38.51
C GLN A 37 -10.47 8.74 -37.61
N THR A 38 -9.22 8.99 -37.22
CA THR A 38 -8.68 8.46 -35.96
C THR A 38 -9.42 9.17 -34.84
N ASN A 39 -10.47 8.56 -34.30
CA ASN A 39 -11.14 9.14 -33.14
C ASN A 39 -10.19 9.09 -31.94
N ASN A 40 -9.86 10.32 -31.53
CA ASN A 40 -8.99 10.69 -30.44
C ASN A 40 -9.43 10.10 -29.10
N GLY A 41 -8.43 9.84 -28.26
CA GLY A 41 -8.52 10.22 -26.85
C GLY A 41 -9.23 9.23 -25.95
N GLY A 42 -8.87 7.95 -26.02
CA GLY A 42 -8.81 7.17 -24.79
C GLY A 42 -7.73 7.81 -23.91
N GLY A 43 -8.11 8.78 -23.08
CA GLY A 43 -7.21 9.26 -22.05
C GLY A 43 -6.82 8.06 -21.21
N ASN A 44 -5.56 7.61 -21.34
CA ASN A 44 -4.96 6.72 -20.36
C ASN A 44 -4.91 7.51 -19.05
N THR A 45 -6.02 7.57 -18.34
CA THR A 45 -5.97 7.77 -16.90
C THR A 45 -5.11 6.63 -16.38
N PRO A 46 -3.96 6.91 -15.72
CA PRO A 46 -3.16 5.85 -15.12
C PRO A 46 -4.08 5.03 -14.24
N GLN A 47 -4.31 3.77 -14.64
CA GLN A 47 -5.08 2.83 -13.85
C GLN A 47 -4.26 2.55 -12.60
N GLU A 48 -4.76 3.00 -11.45
CA GLU A 48 -4.18 2.74 -10.15
C GLU A 48 -4.96 1.59 -9.51
N PHE A 49 -4.24 0.68 -8.84
CA PHE A 49 -4.88 -0.37 -8.05
C PHE A 49 -5.17 0.15 -6.64
N THR A 50 -6.14 -0.44 -5.98
CA THR A 50 -6.41 -0.17 -4.56
C THR A 50 -5.84 -1.28 -3.68
N PHE A 51 -5.56 -0.96 -2.42
CA PHE A 51 -4.99 -1.91 -1.47
C PHE A 51 -5.44 -1.62 -0.04
N THR A 52 -5.34 -2.62 0.81
CA THR A 52 -5.47 -2.51 2.27
C THR A 52 -4.28 -3.16 2.95
N ILE A 53 -3.92 -2.66 4.14
CA ILE A 53 -2.79 -3.14 4.93
C ILE A 53 -3.30 -3.65 6.28
N ALA A 54 -2.84 -4.83 6.67
CA ALA A 54 -2.96 -5.34 8.02
C ALA A 54 -1.55 -5.56 8.60
N PRO A 55 -1.25 -5.08 9.83
CA PRO A 55 -2.14 -4.37 10.74
C PRO A 55 -2.63 -3.01 10.22
N ALA A 56 -3.89 -2.70 10.48
CA ALA A 56 -4.53 -1.46 10.04
C ALA A 56 -4.01 -0.27 10.86
N GLU A 57 -4.19 0.94 10.33
CA GLU A 57 -3.78 2.15 11.04
C GLU A 57 -4.50 2.30 12.39
N GLY A 58 -3.76 2.69 13.41
CA GLY A 58 -4.25 2.88 14.78
C GLY A 58 -4.45 1.59 15.56
N THR A 59 -4.23 0.41 14.97
CA THR A 59 -4.38 -0.87 15.68
C THR A 59 -3.34 -0.99 16.79
N THR A 60 -3.79 -1.44 17.96
CA THR A 60 -2.95 -1.75 19.13
C THR A 60 -3.15 -3.21 19.54
N GLN A 61 -2.37 -3.70 20.52
CA GLN A 61 -2.53 -5.02 21.10
C GLN A 61 -2.43 -6.17 20.07
N ILE A 62 -1.53 -6.01 19.10
CA ILE A 62 -1.22 -7.07 18.13
C ILE A 62 0.01 -7.87 18.59
N ALA A 63 0.04 -9.17 18.28
CA ALA A 63 1.18 -10.03 18.59
C ALA A 63 2.47 -9.53 17.90
N LEU A 64 3.63 -9.75 18.52
CA LEU A 64 4.91 -9.21 18.04
C LEU A 64 5.33 -9.80 16.68
N HIS A 65 5.02 -11.06 16.42
CA HIS A 65 5.32 -11.74 15.14
C HIS A 65 4.15 -11.67 14.15
N THR A 66 3.18 -10.78 14.37
CA THR A 66 2.11 -10.54 13.39
C THR A 66 2.71 -10.22 12.02
N LYS A 67 2.31 -10.99 11.01
CA LYS A 67 2.76 -10.76 9.63
C LYS A 67 2.16 -9.46 9.09
N LEU A 68 2.97 -8.72 8.34
CA LEU A 68 2.48 -7.64 7.50
C LEU A 68 1.76 -8.27 6.29
N ARG A 69 0.48 -7.97 6.14
CA ARG A 69 -0.35 -8.40 5.01
C ARG A 69 -0.77 -7.19 4.20
N ILE A 70 -0.61 -7.29 2.88
CA ILE A 70 -1.15 -6.31 1.93
C ILE A 70 -2.11 -7.04 1.01
N THR A 71 -3.34 -6.54 0.92
CA THR A 71 -4.38 -7.08 0.04
C THR A 71 -4.67 -6.08 -1.06
N PHE A 72 -4.48 -6.48 -2.29
CA PHE A 72 -4.71 -5.69 -3.50
C PHE A 72 -6.04 -6.09 -4.15
N ASP A 73 -6.68 -5.16 -4.86
CA ASP A 73 -7.91 -5.43 -5.63
C ASP A 73 -7.68 -6.19 -6.94
N GLN A 74 -6.42 -6.38 -7.33
CA GLN A 74 -6.01 -7.09 -8.53
C GLN A 74 -4.68 -7.83 -8.33
N ALA A 75 -4.37 -8.76 -9.24
CA ALA A 75 -3.15 -9.55 -9.17
C ALA A 75 -1.89 -8.70 -9.40
N MET A 76 -0.88 -8.92 -8.56
CA MET A 76 0.35 -8.14 -8.57
C MET A 76 1.51 -8.83 -9.31
N ASP A 77 2.42 -8.03 -9.88
CA ASP A 77 3.72 -8.55 -10.31
C ASP A 77 4.57 -8.80 -9.06
N VAL A 78 4.63 -10.08 -8.68
CA VAL A 78 5.31 -10.55 -7.46
C VAL A 78 6.78 -10.16 -7.41
N THR A 79 7.43 -9.93 -8.56
CA THR A 79 8.85 -9.56 -8.63
C THR A 79 9.09 -8.12 -8.20
N THR A 80 8.04 -7.28 -8.25
CA THR A 80 8.10 -5.89 -7.81
C THR A 80 7.79 -5.72 -6.34
N LEU A 81 7.22 -6.74 -5.68
CA LEU A 81 6.96 -6.75 -4.25
C LEU A 81 8.20 -7.26 -3.53
N THR A 82 8.98 -6.35 -2.98
CA THR A 82 10.26 -6.66 -2.34
C THR A 82 10.37 -5.98 -1.00
N THR A 83 11.10 -6.63 -0.10
CA THR A 83 11.50 -6.08 1.20
C THR A 83 12.97 -6.41 1.43
N HIS A 84 13.45 -6.29 2.66
CA HIS A 84 14.83 -6.59 3.00
C HIS A 84 14.96 -7.43 4.27
N SER A 85 15.97 -8.31 4.30
CA SER A 85 16.25 -9.20 5.44
C SER A 85 17.26 -8.62 6.43
N SER A 86 17.53 -7.31 6.35
CA SER A 86 18.36 -6.55 7.29
C SER A 86 17.65 -5.25 7.67
N THR A 87 18.28 -4.44 8.53
CA THR A 87 17.70 -3.19 9.03
C THR A 87 17.70 -2.05 8.01
N VAL A 88 18.14 -2.28 6.77
CA VAL A 88 18.14 -1.29 5.70
C VAL A 88 16.74 -1.13 5.13
N CYS A 89 16.24 0.11 5.11
CA CYS A 89 14.99 0.45 4.43
C CYS A 89 15.14 0.48 2.91
N SER A 90 15.05 -0.70 2.30
CA SER A 90 15.12 -0.90 0.85
C SER A 90 14.00 -1.84 0.37
N GLY A 91 13.81 -1.90 -0.94
CA GLY A 91 12.67 -2.59 -1.55
C GLY A 91 11.41 -1.74 -1.54
N SER A 92 10.36 -2.31 -2.12
CA SER A 92 9.10 -1.62 -2.36
C SER A 92 8.13 -1.65 -1.17
N VAL A 93 8.34 -2.57 -0.22
CA VAL A 93 7.58 -2.69 1.03
C VAL A 93 8.54 -2.55 2.21
N GLN A 94 8.34 -1.48 2.99
CA GLN A 94 9.18 -1.11 4.11
C GLN A 94 8.34 -1.04 5.39
N LEU A 95 8.87 -1.56 6.49
CA LEU A 95 8.26 -1.49 7.82
C LEU A 95 9.29 -0.88 8.78
N SER A 96 8.94 0.20 9.47
CA SER A 96 9.87 0.93 10.35
C SER A 96 9.17 1.48 11.59
N ARG A 97 9.93 1.64 12.68
CA ARG A 97 9.48 2.31 13.92
C ARG A 97 10.02 3.73 14.10
N ASP A 98 10.97 4.14 13.26
CA ASP A 98 11.79 5.34 13.47
C ASP A 98 11.78 6.29 12.26
N ASN A 99 10.64 6.32 11.54
CA ASN A 99 10.45 7.08 10.31
C ASN A 99 11.40 6.66 9.18
N PHE A 100 11.65 5.35 9.06
CA PHE A 100 12.43 4.72 7.99
C PHE A 100 13.90 5.11 8.01
N VAL A 101 14.46 5.39 9.19
CA VAL A 101 15.91 5.43 9.42
C VAL A 101 16.44 4.00 9.49
N THR A 102 15.73 3.13 10.19
CA THR A 102 15.93 1.68 10.21
C THR A 102 14.62 0.95 9.92
N CYS A 103 14.73 -0.23 9.31
CA CYS A 103 13.58 -1.07 9.01
C CYS A 103 13.61 -2.37 9.80
N VAL A 104 12.44 -2.97 9.99
CA VAL A 104 12.28 -4.30 10.56
C VAL A 104 12.75 -5.33 9.53
N SER A 105 13.69 -6.18 9.92
CA SER A 105 14.21 -7.25 9.08
C SER A 105 13.15 -8.33 8.84
N MET A 106 12.96 -8.73 7.58
CA MET A 106 11.97 -9.73 7.16
C MET A 106 12.62 -11.08 6.86
N GLN A 107 11.89 -12.18 7.12
CA GLN A 107 12.35 -13.56 6.91
C GLN A 107 12.75 -13.84 5.46
N SER A 108 12.14 -13.15 4.50
CA SER A 108 12.38 -13.30 3.07
C SER A 108 12.30 -11.94 2.38
N VAL A 109 13.11 -11.76 1.34
CA VAL A 109 13.11 -10.57 0.47
C VAL A 109 11.83 -10.50 -0.37
N ALA A 110 11.27 -11.66 -0.76
CA ALA A 110 9.99 -11.75 -1.46
C ALA A 110 8.86 -12.17 -0.51
N PRO A 111 7.62 -11.67 -0.69
CA PRO A 111 6.49 -12.06 0.12
C PRO A 111 6.04 -13.50 -0.16
N GLN A 112 5.30 -14.07 0.78
CA GLN A 112 4.45 -15.22 0.51
C GLN A 112 3.17 -14.73 -0.16
N MET A 113 2.93 -15.16 -1.40
CA MET A 113 1.77 -14.75 -2.19
C MET A 113 0.63 -15.77 -2.08
N SER A 114 -0.61 -15.29 -2.07
CA SER A 114 -1.81 -16.13 -2.05
C SER A 114 -2.97 -15.48 -2.82
N GLN A 115 -4.10 -16.18 -2.91
CA GLN A 115 -5.35 -15.70 -3.53
C GLN A 115 -5.16 -15.18 -4.97
N GLY A 116 -4.37 -15.89 -5.79
CA GLY A 116 -4.10 -15.47 -7.16
C GLY A 116 -3.23 -14.21 -7.25
N ASN A 117 -2.24 -14.09 -6.35
CA ASN A 117 -1.30 -12.97 -6.25
C ASN A 117 -1.93 -11.62 -5.86
N THR A 118 -3.06 -11.65 -5.17
CA THR A 118 -3.74 -10.46 -4.63
C THR A 118 -3.39 -10.21 -3.16
N VAL A 119 -2.83 -11.20 -2.47
CA VAL A 119 -2.47 -11.09 -1.05
C VAL A 119 -1.00 -11.42 -0.85
N ALA A 120 -0.24 -10.44 -0.36
CA ALA A 120 1.17 -10.55 -0.03
C ALA A 120 1.38 -10.56 1.49
N GLU A 121 2.12 -11.54 2.01
CA GLU A 121 2.51 -11.63 3.42
C GLU A 121 4.02 -11.50 3.60
N PHE A 122 4.43 -10.67 4.55
CA PHE A 122 5.81 -10.50 5.00
C PHE A 122 5.90 -10.80 6.50
N ALA A 123 6.79 -11.72 6.87
CA ALA A 123 7.00 -12.12 8.25
C ALA A 123 8.28 -11.48 8.81
N PRO A 124 8.24 -10.77 9.95
CA PRO A 124 9.44 -10.30 10.65
C PRO A 124 10.33 -11.47 11.11
N ILE A 125 11.66 -11.26 11.17
CA ILE A 125 12.60 -12.29 11.68
C ILE A 125 12.50 -12.42 13.20
N GLU A 126 12.65 -11.31 13.91
CA GLU A 126 12.75 -11.25 15.38
C GLU A 126 11.47 -10.68 16.03
N GLY A 127 10.38 -10.61 15.26
CA GLY A 127 9.19 -9.87 15.64
C GLY A 127 9.37 -8.36 15.58
N MET A 128 8.29 -7.63 15.87
CA MET A 128 8.27 -6.18 15.96
C MET A 128 8.49 -5.76 17.42
N ALA A 129 9.07 -4.58 17.63
CA ALA A 129 9.33 -4.10 18.98
C ALA A 129 8.02 -3.72 19.71
N GLY A 130 7.67 -4.45 20.76
CA GLY A 130 6.47 -4.18 21.55
C GLY A 130 6.40 -2.75 22.10
N ALA A 131 5.18 -2.20 22.21
CA ALA A 131 4.89 -0.83 22.67
C ALA A 131 5.44 0.32 21.82
N PHE A 132 6.12 0.05 20.71
CA PHE A 132 6.58 1.08 19.76
C PHE A 132 5.64 1.18 18.57
N ASN A 133 5.39 2.40 18.09
CA ASN A 133 4.63 2.62 16.87
C ASN A 133 5.46 2.20 15.64
N HIS A 134 4.87 1.43 14.75
CA HIS A 134 5.44 0.98 13.49
C HIS A 134 4.61 1.51 12.32
N LYS A 135 5.27 1.88 11.23
CA LYS A 135 4.65 2.40 10.01
C LYS A 135 5.10 1.59 8.82
N VAL A 136 4.16 1.34 7.92
CA VAL A 136 4.41 0.73 6.62
C VAL A 136 4.56 1.82 5.57
N ARG A 137 5.53 1.67 4.68
CA ARG A 137 5.69 2.47 3.47
C ARG A 137 5.71 1.55 2.25
N LEU A 138 4.93 1.92 1.25
CA LEU A 138 4.87 1.30 -0.07
C LEU A 138 5.40 2.27 -1.11
N THR A 139 6.32 1.84 -1.96
CA THR A 139 6.93 2.71 -2.99
C THR A 139 6.22 2.58 -4.33
N THR A 140 6.47 3.53 -5.24
CA THR A 140 5.96 3.52 -6.61
C THR A 140 6.53 2.40 -7.49
N GLU A 141 7.46 1.60 -6.98
CA GLU A 141 8.02 0.45 -7.70
C GLU A 141 7.06 -0.74 -7.76
N ILE A 142 6.06 -0.80 -6.87
CA ILE A 142 5.03 -1.83 -6.87
C ILE A 142 4.21 -1.74 -8.16
N ARG A 143 4.10 -2.86 -8.88
CA ARG A 143 3.31 -2.95 -10.11
C ARG A 143 2.33 -4.12 -10.10
N SER A 144 1.20 -3.94 -10.76
CA SER A 144 0.31 -5.04 -11.14
C SER A 144 0.78 -5.75 -12.40
N ILE A 145 0.26 -6.96 -12.64
CA ILE A 145 0.49 -7.66 -13.91
C ILE A 145 -0.09 -6.91 -15.13
N SER A 146 -1.07 -6.03 -14.91
CA SER A 146 -1.65 -5.15 -15.94
C SER A 146 -0.82 -3.88 -16.18
N GLY A 147 0.26 -3.66 -15.42
CA GLY A 147 1.15 -2.52 -15.56
C GLY A 147 0.76 -1.28 -14.75
N SER A 148 -0.28 -1.35 -13.92
CA SER A 148 -0.64 -0.31 -12.95
C SER A 148 0.43 -0.17 -11.87
N SER A 149 0.72 1.05 -11.43
CA SER A 149 1.59 1.32 -10.28
C SER A 149 0.93 2.28 -9.30
N LEU A 150 1.48 2.40 -8.10
CA LEU A 150 1.12 3.50 -7.19
C LEU A 150 1.49 4.84 -7.84
N ARG A 151 0.67 5.87 -7.65
CA ARG A 151 0.97 7.23 -8.13
C ARG A 151 2.09 7.90 -7.35
N GLU A 152 2.11 7.64 -6.05
CA GLU A 152 3.10 8.18 -5.13
C GLU A 152 3.41 7.16 -4.04
N THR A 153 4.49 7.40 -3.30
CA THR A 153 4.85 6.59 -2.15
C THR A 153 3.76 6.74 -1.09
N TYR A 154 3.14 5.64 -0.69
CA TYR A 154 2.21 5.60 0.42
C TYR A 154 2.99 5.36 1.71
N THR A 155 2.71 6.13 2.76
CA THR A 155 3.21 5.87 4.11
C THR A 155 2.05 5.96 5.08
N GLN A 156 1.90 4.97 5.96
CA GLN A 156 0.88 5.01 6.99
C GLN A 156 1.04 6.26 7.86
N THR A 157 -0.06 6.96 8.11
CA THR A 157 -0.04 8.22 8.88
C THR A 157 0.15 7.91 10.37
N ASN A 158 -0.71 7.05 10.90
CA ASN A 158 -0.76 6.73 12.34
C ASN A 158 0.03 5.47 12.71
N GLY A 159 0.36 4.62 11.72
CA GLY A 159 1.02 3.34 11.99
C GLY A 159 0.17 2.41 12.86
N PHE A 160 0.81 1.46 13.53
CA PHE A 160 0.18 0.53 14.48
C PHE A 160 1.18 0.19 15.60
N THR A 161 0.70 -0.34 16.72
CA THR A 161 1.54 -0.59 17.91
C THR A 161 1.39 -2.05 18.35
N PRO A 162 2.44 -2.89 18.18
CA PRO A 162 2.49 -4.21 18.79
C PRO A 162 2.36 -4.15 20.30
N ASP A 163 1.75 -5.18 20.86
CA ASP A 163 1.58 -5.27 22.30
C ASP A 163 2.93 -5.30 23.02
N ASN A 164 2.95 -4.90 24.28
CA ASN A 164 4.07 -5.16 25.15
C ASN A 164 3.98 -6.60 25.62
N ILE A 165 4.96 -7.44 25.29
CA ILE A 165 4.94 -8.86 25.68
C ILE A 165 4.76 -9.07 27.19
N ALA A 166 5.33 -8.20 28.02
CA ALA A 166 5.16 -8.27 29.47
C ALA A 166 3.74 -7.90 29.91
N GLN A 167 3.10 -6.93 29.23
CA GLN A 167 1.72 -6.56 29.52
C GLN A 167 0.73 -7.62 29.00
N CYS A 168 1.00 -8.20 27.83
CA CYS A 168 0.21 -9.29 27.25
C CYS A 168 0.27 -10.55 28.14
N ILE A 169 1.46 -10.93 28.62
CA ILE A 169 1.58 -12.05 29.56
C ILE A 169 0.88 -11.72 30.88
N ALA A 170 1.04 -10.50 31.42
CA ALA A 170 0.36 -10.09 32.65
C ALA A 170 -1.17 -10.13 32.50
N SER A 171 -1.73 -9.80 31.33
CA SER A 171 -3.17 -9.96 31.08
C SER A 171 -3.58 -11.43 31.00
N CYS A 172 -2.77 -12.29 30.39
CA CYS A 172 -3.02 -13.74 30.39
C CYS A 172 -2.99 -14.34 31.81
N ASP A 173 -2.11 -13.84 32.68
CA ASP A 173 -2.02 -14.28 34.07
C ASP A 173 -3.19 -13.76 34.92
N ALA A 174 -3.72 -12.56 34.63
CA ALA A 174 -4.90 -12.03 35.30
C ALA A 174 -6.16 -12.87 35.03
N ASP A 175 -6.29 -13.43 33.82
CA ASP A 175 -7.40 -14.32 33.47
C ASP A 175 -7.35 -15.67 34.24
N LEU A 176 -6.16 -16.09 34.72
CA LEU A 176 -6.01 -17.25 35.59
C LEU A 176 -6.63 -17.02 36.98
N GLU A 177 -6.62 -15.80 37.50
CA GLU A 177 -7.27 -15.47 38.77
C GLU A 177 -8.80 -15.55 38.66
N ALA A 178 -9.35 -15.22 37.47
CA ALA A 178 -10.76 -15.35 37.15
C ALA A 178 -11.24 -16.82 37.02
N CYS A 179 -10.31 -17.76 36.81
CA CYS A 179 -10.56 -19.20 36.77
C CYS A 179 -10.92 -19.84 38.14
N GLY A 180 -11.17 -19.03 39.18
CA GLY A 180 -11.51 -19.48 40.52
C GLY A 180 -10.25 -19.85 41.31
N GLY A 181 -9.61 -18.83 41.88
CA GLY A 181 -8.33 -18.87 42.61
C GLY A 181 -8.26 -19.76 43.87
N GLY A 182 -8.58 -21.04 43.75
CA GLY A 182 -8.45 -22.02 44.83
C GLY A 182 -8.26 -23.47 44.36
N ALA A 183 -8.42 -23.76 43.07
CA ALA A 183 -8.17 -25.08 42.54
C ALA A 183 -6.67 -25.19 42.18
N GLY A 184 -5.90 -25.93 42.97
CA GLY A 184 -4.50 -26.22 42.66
C GLY A 184 -4.35 -26.93 41.29
N PRO A 185 -3.12 -27.07 40.78
CA PRO A 185 -2.82 -27.68 39.48
C PRO A 185 -3.25 -29.17 39.35
N GLU A 186 -3.79 -29.74 40.42
CA GLU A 186 -4.14 -31.14 40.58
C GLU A 186 -5.62 -31.45 40.26
N THR A 187 -6.41 -30.41 39.94
CA THR A 187 -7.83 -30.56 39.54
C THR A 187 -8.00 -30.48 38.03
N GLU A 188 -9.06 -31.11 37.50
CA GLU A 188 -9.41 -31.07 36.06
C GLU A 188 -9.66 -29.64 35.55
N LEU A 189 -10.25 -28.77 36.40
CA LEU A 189 -10.39 -27.33 36.16
C LEU A 189 -9.03 -26.59 36.14
N GLY A 190 -8.11 -26.94 37.04
CA GLY A 190 -6.77 -26.37 37.10
C GLY A 190 -5.92 -26.69 35.85
N ALA A 191 -6.02 -27.92 35.33
CA ALA A 191 -5.33 -28.31 34.11
C ALA A 191 -5.85 -27.54 32.88
N TYR A 192 -7.18 -27.36 32.77
CA TYR A 192 -7.79 -26.60 31.69
C TYR A 192 -7.38 -25.12 31.70
N CYS A 193 -7.40 -24.47 32.86
CA CYS A 193 -6.99 -23.07 32.96
C CYS A 193 -5.49 -22.87 32.70
N LEU A 194 -4.65 -23.84 33.08
CA LEU A 194 -3.23 -23.84 32.75
C LEU A 194 -2.99 -23.90 31.23
N GLU A 195 -3.77 -24.74 30.54
CA GLU A 195 -3.70 -24.86 29.09
C GLU A 195 -4.13 -23.57 28.39
N LEU A 196 -5.23 -22.94 28.84
CA LEU A 196 -5.69 -21.65 28.33
C LEU A 196 -4.64 -20.54 28.51
N ARG A 197 -3.99 -20.47 29.68
CA ARG A 197 -2.89 -19.51 29.92
C ARG A 197 -1.72 -19.77 28.97
N ASN A 198 -1.34 -21.02 28.76
CA ASN A 198 -0.24 -21.37 27.86
C ASN A 198 -0.60 -21.02 26.39
N GLN A 199 -1.86 -21.19 25.98
CA GLN A 199 -2.34 -20.77 24.67
C GLN A 199 -2.32 -19.24 24.52
N CYS A 200 -2.77 -18.50 25.55
CA CYS A 200 -2.76 -17.03 25.56
C CYS A 200 -1.33 -16.47 25.48
N THR A 201 -0.42 -16.95 26.32
CA THR A 201 1.00 -16.52 26.32
C THR A 201 1.72 -16.88 25.02
N THR A 202 1.32 -17.97 24.35
CA THR A 202 1.81 -18.29 23.00
C THR A 202 1.29 -17.28 21.98
N ALA A 203 0.04 -16.85 22.08
CA ALA A 203 -0.56 -15.85 21.18
C ALA A 203 0.04 -14.44 21.35
N CYS A 204 0.66 -14.13 22.49
CA CYS A 204 1.40 -12.87 22.69
C CYS A 204 2.67 -12.77 21.82
N ASN A 205 3.23 -13.90 21.39
CA ASN A 205 4.47 -13.94 20.61
C ASN A 205 4.22 -13.77 19.12
#